data_AF-A0A2J6TKF3-F1
#
_entry.id   AF-A0A2J6TKF3-F1
#
_cell.length_a   1.000
_cell.length_b   1.000
_cell.length_c   1.000
_cell.angle_alpha   90.00
_cell.angle_beta   90.00
_cell.angle_gamma   90.00
#
_symmetry.space_group_name_H-M   'P 1'
#
loop_
_entity.id
_entity.type
_entity.pdbx_description
1 polymer ?
#
loop_
_entity_poly.entity_id
_entity_poly.type
_entity_poly.pdbx_seq_one_letter_code
_entity_poly.pdbx_strand_id
1 'polypeptide(L)'
;MEPSYELGSPQKTINSSQPQTLEVDFSWKKFKLFVTSKNSDSTPSKPLYIIEFKTMKSQLLFKSAVDDSILGTGTLHPISIDAECLVRGQDIKLKAQKRFKIEYEYFSTLFSDTENGEPVPMTWVCDTGMKTCGFVCLDRNRMPVARFQVNLWAAKNVGVIELLGVAAEREEVRDEVVVTGLTLFYFTVLRSSSIFSFFGAVFSRPGKEKAGKESKERVE
;
A
#
# COMPACT_ATOMS: atom_id res chain seq x y z
N MET A 1 14.21 11.61 -58.25
CA MET A 1 13.82 10.18 -58.18
C MET A 1 14.36 9.69 -56.85
N GLU A 2 13.58 9.88 -55.78
CA GLU A 2 13.93 9.41 -54.44
C GLU A 2 13.37 7.99 -54.23
N PRO A 3 14.08 7.10 -53.52
CA PRO A 3 13.50 5.84 -53.10
C PRO A 3 12.75 6.01 -51.78
N SER A 4 11.45 5.73 -51.82
CA SER A 4 10.58 5.56 -50.66
C SER A 4 10.97 4.28 -49.91
N TYR A 5 11.23 4.40 -48.61
CA TYR A 5 11.37 3.28 -47.68
C TYR A 5 10.06 3.12 -46.91
N GLU A 6 9.35 2.02 -47.16
CA GLU A 6 8.37 1.48 -46.23
C GLU A 6 8.90 0.22 -45.56
N LEU A 7 8.34 -0.02 -44.36
CA LEU A 7 8.23 -1.25 -43.60
C LEU A 7 9.34 -1.63 -42.61
N GLY A 8 8.93 -1.62 -41.34
CA GLY A 8 9.56 -2.40 -40.28
C GLY A 8 9.18 -1.96 -38.87
N SER A 9 7.89 -1.92 -38.52
CA SER A 9 7.50 -1.93 -37.10
C SER A 9 7.51 -3.37 -36.60
N PRO A 10 8.31 -3.76 -35.62
CA PRO A 10 7.99 -4.93 -34.82
C PRO A 10 6.97 -4.50 -33.76
N GLN A 11 5.69 -4.65 -34.07
CA GLN A 11 4.69 -4.86 -33.03
C GLN A 11 5.05 -6.18 -32.33
N LYS A 12 5.69 -6.09 -31.16
CA LYS A 12 5.70 -7.21 -30.22
C LYS A 12 4.35 -7.18 -29.52
N THR A 13 3.44 -8.02 -30.01
CA THR A 13 2.13 -8.28 -29.42
C THR A 13 2.32 -8.78 -27.99
N ILE A 14 2.25 -7.88 -27.02
CA ILE A 14 1.96 -8.26 -25.64
C ILE A 14 0.46 -8.51 -25.63
N ASN A 15 0.05 -9.77 -25.50
CA ASN A 15 -1.31 -10.10 -25.13
C ASN A 15 -1.61 -9.41 -23.80
N SER A 16 -2.15 -8.19 -23.83
CA SER A 16 -2.52 -7.49 -22.61
C SER A 16 -3.75 -8.19 -22.05
N SER A 17 -3.57 -9.04 -21.05
CA SER A 17 -4.65 -9.42 -20.16
C SER A 17 -5.35 -8.16 -19.64
N GLN A 18 -6.67 -8.22 -19.49
CA GLN A 18 -7.41 -7.09 -18.95
C GLN A 18 -6.95 -6.81 -17.51
N PRO A 19 -6.77 -5.53 -17.13
CA PRO A 19 -6.44 -5.17 -15.76
C PRO A 19 -7.42 -5.82 -14.77
N GLN A 20 -6.88 -6.40 -13.68
CA GLN A 20 -7.71 -6.92 -12.60
C GLN A 20 -7.85 -5.84 -11.53
N THR A 21 -9.08 -5.50 -11.17
CA THR A 21 -9.37 -4.51 -10.12
C THR A 21 -9.77 -5.20 -8.83
N LEU A 22 -9.12 -4.84 -7.73
CA LEU A 22 -9.46 -5.29 -6.38
C LEU A 22 -9.98 -4.12 -5.54
N GLU A 23 -11.07 -4.31 -4.81
CA GLU A 23 -11.59 -3.35 -3.86
C GLU A 23 -11.12 -3.71 -2.44
N VAL A 24 -10.72 -2.69 -1.67
CA VAL A 24 -10.21 -2.85 -0.31
C VAL A 24 -11.17 -2.20 0.67
N ASP A 25 -11.87 -3.02 1.45
CA ASP A 25 -12.84 -2.58 2.45
C ASP A 25 -12.38 -2.88 3.87
N PHE A 26 -12.63 -1.96 4.80
CA PHE A 26 -12.34 -2.09 6.21
C PHE A 26 -13.60 -2.34 7.03
N SER A 27 -13.52 -3.34 7.91
CA SER A 27 -14.56 -3.65 8.89
C SER A 27 -14.11 -3.25 10.29
N TRP A 28 -14.63 -2.13 10.79
CA TRP A 28 -14.41 -1.67 12.17
C TRP A 28 -14.77 -2.72 13.22
N LYS A 29 -15.90 -3.44 13.03
CA LYS A 29 -16.38 -4.44 13.99
C LYS A 29 -15.40 -5.60 14.17
N LYS A 30 -14.72 -6.01 13.09
CA LYS A 30 -13.79 -7.14 13.10
C LYS A 30 -12.33 -6.68 13.20
N PHE A 31 -12.08 -5.38 12.99
CA PHE A 31 -10.76 -4.80 12.82
C PHE A 31 -9.93 -5.57 11.77
N LYS A 32 -10.56 -5.78 10.60
CA LYS A 32 -10.00 -6.52 9.45
C LYS A 32 -10.22 -5.76 8.16
N LEU A 33 -9.35 -5.98 7.18
CA LEU A 33 -9.60 -5.62 5.79
C LEU A 33 -10.07 -6.83 5.01
N PHE A 34 -10.90 -6.57 4.02
CA PHE A 34 -11.36 -7.52 3.03
C PHE A 34 -10.96 -6.99 1.68
N VAL A 35 -10.31 -7.83 0.87
CA VAL A 35 -9.96 -7.48 -0.50
C VAL A 35 -10.76 -8.38 -1.42
N THR A 36 -11.57 -7.78 -2.28
CA THR A 36 -12.49 -8.49 -3.19
C THR A 36 -12.09 -8.21 -4.64
N SER A 37 -12.23 -9.21 -5.51
CA SER A 37 -12.15 -8.95 -6.96
C SER A 37 -13.40 -8.22 -7.41
N LYS A 38 -13.23 -7.17 -8.21
CA LYS A 38 -14.34 -6.50 -8.86
C LYS A 38 -14.68 -7.23 -10.17
N ASN A 39 -15.67 -8.11 -10.10
CA ASN A 39 -16.26 -8.69 -11.32
C ASN A 39 -17.41 -7.79 -11.80
N SER A 40 -17.62 -7.71 -13.12
CA SER A 40 -18.62 -6.83 -13.75
C SER A 40 -20.08 -7.16 -13.35
N ASP A 41 -20.33 -8.34 -12.80
CA ASP A 41 -21.67 -8.77 -12.41
C ASP A 41 -21.91 -8.50 -10.92
N SER A 42 -23.01 -7.78 -10.68
CA SER A 42 -23.46 -7.10 -9.45
C SER A 42 -23.71 -7.96 -8.20
N THR A 43 -23.08 -9.13 -8.09
CA THR A 43 -23.14 -9.98 -6.90
C THR A 43 -21.99 -9.61 -5.96
N PRO A 44 -22.20 -9.46 -4.63
CA PRO A 44 -21.09 -9.22 -3.72
C PRO A 44 -20.07 -10.37 -3.82
N SER A 45 -18.92 -10.09 -4.44
CA SER A 45 -17.87 -11.08 -4.63
C SER A 45 -17.34 -11.53 -3.27
N LYS A 46 -17.13 -12.83 -3.11
CA LYS A 46 -16.40 -13.37 -1.95
C LYS A 46 -15.02 -12.70 -1.90
N PRO A 47 -14.52 -12.32 -0.71
CA PRO A 47 -13.16 -11.79 -0.58
C PRO A 47 -12.15 -12.82 -1.09
N LEU A 48 -11.05 -12.32 -1.66
CA LEU A 48 -9.83 -13.08 -1.98
C LEU A 48 -8.88 -13.08 -0.79
N TYR A 49 -8.77 -11.95 -0.11
CA TYR A 49 -7.86 -11.77 1.03
C TYR A 49 -8.58 -11.24 2.26
N ILE A 50 -8.13 -11.69 3.42
CA ILE A 50 -8.50 -11.16 4.73
C ILE A 50 -7.22 -10.69 5.40
N ILE A 51 -7.15 -9.41 5.76
CA ILE A 51 -5.99 -8.84 6.46
C ILE A 51 -6.40 -8.55 7.89
N GLU A 52 -5.65 -9.11 8.83
CA GLU A 52 -5.86 -8.90 10.26
C GLU A 52 -4.75 -8.01 10.83
N PHE A 53 -5.14 -6.99 11.59
CA PHE A 53 -4.18 -6.17 12.33
C PHE A 53 -3.83 -6.85 13.64
N LYS A 54 -2.57 -7.25 13.81
CA LYS A 54 -2.00 -7.74 15.06
C LYS A 54 -1.35 -6.56 15.79
N THR A 55 -2.19 -5.74 16.41
CA THR A 55 -1.78 -4.49 17.11
C THR A 55 -0.65 -4.71 18.10
N MET A 56 -0.71 -5.76 18.93
CA MET A 56 0.34 -6.08 19.91
C MET A 56 1.70 -6.42 19.29
N LYS A 57 1.73 -6.88 18.04
CA LYS A 57 2.96 -7.20 17.30
C LYS A 57 3.33 -6.14 16.26
N SER A 58 2.53 -5.08 16.13
CA SER A 58 2.63 -4.09 15.05
C SER A 58 2.74 -4.74 13.67
N GLN A 59 1.88 -5.73 13.41
CA GLN A 59 1.94 -6.55 12.19
C GLN A 59 0.59 -6.61 11.47
N LEU A 60 0.64 -6.66 10.15
CA LEU A 60 -0.45 -7.10 9.29
C LEU A 60 -0.27 -8.59 9.00
N LEU A 61 -1.33 -9.36 9.17
CA LEU A 61 -1.38 -10.78 8.80
C LEU A 61 -2.30 -10.94 7.58
N PHE A 62 -1.74 -11.38 6.46
CA PHE A 62 -2.46 -11.57 5.21
C PHE A 62 -2.85 -13.04 5.07
N LYS A 63 -4.15 -13.28 4.93
CA LYS A 63 -4.70 -14.62 4.75
C LYS A 63 -5.49 -14.74 3.46
N SER A 64 -5.45 -15.92 2.87
CA SER A 64 -6.39 -16.32 1.83
C SER A 64 -7.79 -16.47 2.42
N ALA A 65 -8.80 -15.92 1.75
CA ALA A 65 -10.19 -16.05 2.15
C ALA A 65 -10.82 -17.39 1.71
N VAL A 66 -10.11 -18.20 0.92
CA VAL A 66 -10.57 -19.52 0.46
C VAL A 66 -10.38 -20.57 1.55
N ASP A 67 -9.19 -20.60 2.15
CA ASP A 67 -8.72 -21.67 3.03
C ASP A 67 -8.10 -21.17 4.36
N ASP A 68 -8.11 -19.84 4.62
CA ASP A 68 -7.51 -19.20 5.80
C ASP A 68 -5.98 -19.39 5.91
N SER A 69 -5.32 -19.84 4.84
CA SER A 69 -3.87 -20.00 4.79
C SER A 69 -3.16 -18.65 4.88
N ILE A 70 -2.01 -18.62 5.57
CA ILE A 70 -1.21 -17.40 5.71
C ILE A 70 -0.40 -17.21 4.43
N LEU A 71 -0.70 -16.14 3.70
CA LEU A 71 0.01 -15.77 2.47
C LEU A 71 1.22 -14.91 2.78
N GLY A 72 1.14 -14.11 3.84
CA GLY A 72 2.22 -13.23 4.20
C GLY A 72 1.98 -12.42 5.46
N THR A 73 3.01 -11.68 5.84
CA THR A 73 2.98 -10.72 6.94
C THR A 73 3.62 -9.42 6.52
N GLY A 74 3.17 -8.32 7.11
CA GLY A 74 3.81 -7.01 7.00
C GLY A 74 4.14 -6.49 8.38
N THR A 75 5.41 -6.23 8.67
CA THR A 75 5.84 -5.68 9.96
C THR A 75 5.93 -4.17 9.86
N LEU A 76 5.19 -3.49 10.73
CA LEU A 76 5.08 -2.05 10.78
C LEU A 76 5.98 -1.54 11.91
N HIS A 77 7.20 -1.12 11.59
CA HIS A 77 8.12 -0.58 12.59
C HIS A 77 7.83 0.92 12.82
N PRO A 78 7.50 1.36 14.05
CA PRO A 78 7.20 2.78 14.29
C PRO A 78 8.41 3.71 14.11
N ILE A 79 9.62 3.17 14.30
CA ILE A 79 10.88 3.94 14.34
C ILE A 79 11.72 3.75 13.07
N SER A 80 11.66 2.57 12.45
CA SER A 80 12.42 2.29 11.23
C SER A 80 11.87 3.11 10.06
N ILE A 81 12.74 3.47 9.11
CA ILE A 81 12.32 4.02 7.82
C ILE A 81 12.04 2.91 6.80
N ASP A 82 12.55 1.69 7.06
CA ASP A 82 12.33 0.52 6.22
C ASP A 82 11.16 -0.31 6.77
N ALA A 83 10.43 -0.97 5.87
CA ALA A 83 9.40 -1.94 6.21
C ALA A 83 9.82 -3.34 5.78
N GLU A 84 9.29 -4.35 6.48
CA GLU A 84 9.62 -5.76 6.23
C GLU A 84 8.33 -6.53 5.96
N CYS A 85 8.37 -7.40 4.97
CA CYS A 85 7.27 -8.26 4.58
C CYS A 85 7.78 -9.71 4.49
N LEU A 86 6.92 -10.67 4.81
CA LEU A 86 7.09 -12.06 4.43
C LEU A 86 6.00 -12.38 3.40
N VAL A 87 6.36 -12.87 2.22
CA VAL A 87 5.40 -13.27 1.18
C VAL A 87 5.68 -14.70 0.79
N ARG A 88 4.73 -15.61 1.01
CA ARG A 88 4.84 -17.04 0.69
C ARG A 88 6.15 -17.68 1.20
N GLY A 89 6.62 -17.24 2.37
CA GLY A 89 7.85 -17.72 3.00
C GLY A 89 9.14 -17.01 2.56
N GLN A 90 9.06 -16.02 1.67
CA GLN A 90 10.19 -15.20 1.23
C GLN A 90 10.20 -13.85 1.96
N ASP A 91 11.35 -13.51 2.55
CA ASP A 91 11.56 -12.20 3.17
C ASP A 91 11.75 -11.12 2.10
N ILE A 92 10.95 -10.07 2.19
CA ILE A 92 10.99 -8.90 1.33
C ILE A 92 11.22 -7.66 2.20
N LYS A 93 12.30 -6.93 1.92
CA LYS A 93 12.60 -5.67 2.59
C LYS A 93 12.27 -4.49 1.69
N LEU A 94 11.30 -3.68 2.10
CA LEU A 94 10.96 -2.41 1.48
C LEU A 94 11.89 -1.32 2.01
N LYS A 95 12.87 -0.92 1.19
CA LYS A 95 13.88 0.07 1.56
C LYS A 95 13.52 1.45 1.04
N ALA A 96 13.51 2.43 1.94
CA ALA A 96 13.26 3.82 1.56
C ALA A 96 14.42 4.36 0.71
N GLN A 97 14.12 4.86 -0.48
CA GLN A 97 15.10 5.46 -1.38
C GLN A 97 15.37 6.93 -1.04
N LYS A 98 14.40 7.61 -0.41
CA LYS A 98 14.47 9.02 -0.06
C LYS A 98 13.84 9.25 1.31
N ARG A 99 14.36 10.22 2.07
CA ARG A 99 13.86 10.53 3.43
C ARG A 99 12.53 11.28 3.45
N PHE A 100 12.29 12.12 2.43
CA PHE A 100 11.13 13.03 2.35
C PHE A 100 10.16 12.69 1.21
N LYS A 101 10.39 11.58 0.50
CA LYS A 101 9.50 11.10 -0.55
C LYS A 101 9.18 9.64 -0.28
N ILE A 102 7.92 9.26 -0.41
CA ILE A 102 7.49 7.88 -0.31
C ILE A 102 7.89 7.19 -1.62
N GLU A 103 9.12 6.68 -1.64
CA GLU A 103 9.72 5.94 -2.74
C GLU A 103 10.48 4.77 -2.09
N TYR A 104 10.00 3.55 -2.30
CA TYR A 104 10.49 2.34 -1.66
C TYR A 104 10.84 1.30 -2.71
N GLU A 105 12.00 0.69 -2.58
CA GLU A 105 12.45 -0.38 -3.47
C GLU A 105 12.50 -1.71 -2.72
N TYR A 106 12.17 -2.78 -3.42
CA TYR A 106 12.40 -4.15 -2.99
C TYR A 106 12.83 -5.01 -4.18
N PHE A 107 13.37 -6.19 -3.90
CA PHE A 107 13.77 -7.14 -4.92
C PHE A 107 12.78 -8.29 -4.97
N SER A 108 12.27 -8.58 -6.16
CA SER A 108 11.34 -9.67 -6.41
C SER A 108 11.96 -10.74 -7.30
N THR A 109 11.78 -11.99 -6.92
CA THR A 109 12.09 -13.16 -7.76
C THR A 109 10.93 -13.51 -8.70
N LEU A 110 9.69 -13.13 -8.35
CA LEU A 110 8.48 -13.50 -9.08
C LEU A 110 8.29 -12.70 -10.38
N PHE A 111 8.82 -11.48 -10.41
CA PHE A 111 8.87 -10.59 -11.58
C PHE A 111 10.11 -10.83 -12.47
N SER A 112 10.93 -11.84 -12.17
CA SER A 112 12.11 -12.13 -12.99
C SER A 112 11.73 -12.89 -14.26
N ASP A 113 12.19 -12.38 -15.40
CA ASP A 113 12.08 -13.06 -16.70
C ASP A 113 13.34 -13.87 -17.04
N THR A 114 14.34 -13.90 -16.17
CA THR A 114 15.60 -14.63 -16.42
C THR A 114 15.47 -16.09 -16.02
N GLU A 115 16.03 -17.01 -16.83
CA GLU A 115 16.04 -18.45 -16.54
C GLU A 115 16.73 -18.78 -15.21
N ASN A 116 17.63 -17.91 -14.75
CA ASN A 116 18.38 -18.06 -13.50
C ASN A 116 17.58 -17.58 -12.27
N GLY A 117 16.39 -16.99 -12.45
CA GLY A 117 15.54 -16.51 -11.36
C GLY A 117 16.14 -15.34 -10.56
N GLU A 118 17.00 -14.54 -11.19
CA GLU A 118 17.67 -13.43 -10.50
C GLU A 118 16.66 -12.38 -10.02
N PRO A 119 16.73 -11.94 -8.75
CA PRO A 119 15.82 -10.92 -8.25
C PRO A 119 15.89 -9.61 -9.04
N VAL A 120 14.73 -9.05 -9.39
CA VAL A 120 14.60 -7.77 -10.09
C VAL A 120 14.11 -6.67 -9.14
N PRO A 121 14.61 -5.44 -9.28
CA PRO A 121 14.15 -4.33 -8.45
C PRO A 121 12.74 -3.90 -8.86
N MET A 122 11.90 -3.70 -7.85
CA MET A 122 10.54 -3.19 -7.95
C MET A 122 10.42 -1.94 -7.08
N THR A 123 9.75 -0.90 -7.57
CA THR A 123 9.67 0.39 -6.86
C THR A 123 8.23 0.81 -6.61
N TRP A 124 7.87 0.98 -5.35
CA TRP A 124 6.65 1.68 -4.95
C TRP A 124 6.90 3.17 -4.82
N VAL A 125 6.10 3.99 -5.49
CA VAL A 125 6.05 5.45 -5.31
C VAL A 125 4.67 5.85 -4.82
N CYS A 126 4.52 6.80 -3.88
CA CYS A 126 3.24 7.48 -3.66
C CYS A 126 3.28 8.93 -4.14
N ASP A 127 2.17 9.33 -4.76
CA ASP A 127 1.75 10.71 -4.89
C ASP A 127 0.59 11.00 -3.92
N THR A 128 0.86 11.86 -2.94
CA THR A 128 -0.11 12.24 -1.91
C THR A 128 -0.80 13.55 -2.30
N GLY A 129 -2.10 13.48 -2.58
CA GLY A 129 -2.98 14.65 -2.65
C GLY A 129 -3.66 14.96 -1.31
N MET A 130 -4.44 16.04 -1.28
CA MET A 130 -5.12 16.51 -0.06
C MET A 130 -6.14 15.51 0.54
N LYS A 131 -6.72 14.64 -0.30
CA LYS A 131 -7.78 13.68 0.11
C LYS A 131 -7.47 12.22 -0.26
N THR A 132 -6.42 11.99 -1.03
CA THR A 132 -6.11 10.71 -1.66
C THR A 132 -4.61 10.49 -1.66
N CYS A 133 -4.13 9.25 -1.46
CA CYS A 133 -2.76 8.87 -1.82
C CYS A 133 -2.84 7.77 -2.86
N GLY A 134 -2.14 7.99 -3.98
CA GLY A 134 -1.99 7.01 -5.03
C GLY A 134 -0.61 6.39 -4.94
N PHE A 135 -0.54 5.10 -4.62
CA PHE A 135 0.69 4.31 -4.74
C PHE A 135 0.75 3.68 -6.13
N VAL A 136 1.94 3.64 -6.72
CA VAL A 136 2.19 2.95 -8.00
C VAL A 136 3.39 2.05 -7.81
N CYS A 137 3.24 0.76 -8.13
CA CYS A 137 4.33 -0.20 -8.20
C CYS A 137 4.88 -0.21 -9.62
N LEU A 138 6.18 -0.01 -9.76
CA LEU A 138 6.91 0.08 -11.02
C LEU A 138 7.89 -1.09 -11.11
N ASP A 139 8.03 -1.65 -12.30
CA ASP A 139 9.08 -2.61 -12.63
C ASP A 139 10.44 -1.94 -12.85
N ARG A 140 11.45 -2.76 -13.19
CA ARG A 140 12.80 -2.31 -13.55
C ARG A 140 12.81 -1.27 -14.69
N ASN A 141 11.87 -1.36 -15.62
CA ASN A 141 11.74 -0.47 -16.78
C ASN A 141 10.88 0.77 -16.48
N ARG A 142 10.51 1.00 -15.21
CA ARG A 142 9.60 2.07 -14.76
C ARG A 142 8.18 1.94 -15.33
N MET A 143 7.78 0.74 -15.74
CA MET A 143 6.42 0.45 -16.19
C MET A 143 5.54 0.06 -15.01
N PRO A 144 4.31 0.57 -14.93
CA PRO A 144 3.41 0.27 -13.82
C PRO A 144 2.91 -1.17 -13.88
N VAL A 145 3.08 -1.90 -12.78
CA VAL A 145 2.54 -3.26 -12.58
C VAL A 145 1.33 -3.26 -11.64
N ALA A 146 1.19 -2.23 -10.81
CA ALA A 146 0.03 -2.04 -9.96
C ALA A 146 -0.18 -0.57 -9.58
N ARG A 147 -1.43 -0.20 -9.31
CA ARG A 147 -1.81 1.10 -8.74
C ARG A 147 -2.73 0.89 -7.56
N PHE A 148 -2.42 1.47 -6.41
CA PHE A 148 -3.30 1.46 -5.25
C PHE A 148 -3.76 2.88 -4.94
N GLN A 149 -5.02 3.17 -5.22
CA GLN A 149 -5.64 4.45 -4.94
C GLN A 149 -6.40 4.37 -3.61
N VAL A 150 -5.98 5.18 -2.65
CA VAL A 150 -6.54 5.22 -1.30
C VAL A 150 -7.38 6.48 -1.11
N ASN A 151 -8.55 6.33 -0.50
CA ASN A 151 -9.30 7.43 0.06
C ASN A 151 -8.96 7.58 1.55
N LEU A 152 -8.13 8.57 1.89
CA LEU A 152 -7.62 8.77 3.25
C LEU A 152 -8.73 9.13 4.27
N TRP A 153 -9.87 9.60 3.79
CA TRP A 153 -11.00 10.03 4.62
C TRP A 153 -12.10 8.97 4.73
N ALA A 154 -11.99 7.87 3.99
CA ALA A 154 -13.01 6.85 3.98
C ALA A 154 -12.90 5.94 5.21
N ALA A 155 -13.99 5.86 5.98
CA ALA A 155 -14.05 4.97 7.12
C ALA A 155 -14.18 3.49 6.72
N LYS A 156 -14.77 3.17 5.56
CA LYS A 156 -15.08 1.78 5.17
C LYS A 156 -14.44 1.34 3.86
N ASN A 157 -14.50 2.15 2.80
CA ASN A 157 -13.85 1.82 1.53
C ASN A 157 -12.45 2.41 1.51
N VAL A 158 -11.43 1.62 1.84
CA VAL A 158 -10.05 2.11 1.97
C VAL A 158 -9.51 2.53 0.62
N GLY A 159 -9.80 1.76 -0.43
CA GLY A 159 -9.31 2.07 -1.77
C GLY A 159 -9.48 0.96 -2.77
N VAL A 160 -8.79 1.13 -3.90
CA VAL A 160 -8.84 0.23 -5.06
C VAL A 160 -7.42 -0.08 -5.53
N ILE A 161 -7.11 -1.36 -5.69
CA ILE A 161 -5.86 -1.85 -6.28
C ILE A 161 -6.16 -2.28 -7.72
N GLU A 162 -5.58 -1.59 -8.69
CA GLU A 162 -5.55 -1.98 -10.10
C GLU A 162 -4.25 -2.76 -10.35
N LEU A 163 -4.38 -4.02 -10.78
CA LEU A 163 -3.26 -4.89 -11.15
C LEU A 163 -3.09 -4.88 -12.67
N LEU A 164 -1.85 -4.84 -13.13
CA LEU A 164 -1.49 -4.72 -14.54
C LEU A 164 -0.49 -5.81 -14.93
N GLY A 165 -0.59 -6.29 -16.17
CA GLY A 165 0.32 -7.31 -16.72
C GLY A 165 0.37 -8.58 -15.87
N VAL A 166 1.58 -9.07 -15.61
CA VAL A 166 1.81 -10.33 -14.87
C VAL A 166 1.20 -10.33 -13.45
N ALA A 167 1.01 -9.17 -12.83
CA ALA A 167 0.38 -9.06 -11.51
C ALA A 167 -1.15 -9.27 -11.56
N ALA A 168 -1.80 -9.07 -12.71
CA ALA A 168 -3.20 -9.40 -12.91
C ALA A 168 -3.40 -10.89 -13.26
N GLU A 169 -2.38 -11.53 -13.84
CA GLU A 169 -2.44 -12.89 -14.39
C GLU A 169 -2.02 -13.96 -13.38
N ARG A 170 -0.94 -13.71 -12.64
CA ARG A 170 -0.30 -14.70 -11.75
C ARG A 170 -0.64 -14.41 -10.30
N GLU A 171 -1.19 -15.42 -9.62
CA GLU A 171 -1.61 -15.29 -8.22
C GLU A 171 -0.45 -14.98 -7.28
N GLU A 172 0.72 -15.60 -7.49
CA GLU A 172 1.87 -15.40 -6.61
C GLU A 172 2.39 -13.96 -6.70
N VAL A 173 2.39 -13.41 -7.92
CA VAL A 173 2.77 -12.02 -8.20
C VAL A 173 1.76 -11.06 -7.60
N ARG A 174 0.47 -11.36 -7.76
CA ARG A 174 -0.62 -10.61 -7.14
C ARG A 174 -0.48 -10.56 -5.62
N ASP A 175 -0.22 -11.69 -4.99
CA ASP A 175 -0.03 -11.78 -3.53
C ASP A 175 1.11 -10.89 -3.06
N GLU A 176 2.25 -10.92 -3.76
CA GLU A 176 3.39 -10.07 -3.47
C GLU A 176 3.04 -8.59 -3.56
N VAL A 177 2.33 -8.18 -4.61
CA VAL A 177 1.86 -6.80 -4.80
C VAL A 177 0.88 -6.38 -3.69
N VAL A 178 -0.08 -7.25 -3.35
CA VAL A 178 -1.08 -6.96 -2.30
C VAL A 178 -0.41 -6.82 -0.94
N VAL A 179 0.48 -7.74 -0.58
CA VAL A 179 1.20 -7.72 0.70
C VAL A 179 2.09 -6.49 0.79
N THR A 180 2.94 -6.24 -0.21
CA THR A 180 3.89 -5.11 -0.18
C THR A 180 3.16 -3.76 -0.24
N GLY A 181 2.15 -3.61 -1.09
CA GLY A 181 1.39 -2.37 -1.26
C GLY A 181 0.60 -1.98 -0.02
N LEU A 182 -0.16 -2.91 0.57
CA LEU A 182 -0.93 -2.65 1.78
C LEU A 182 -0.01 -2.46 3.00
N THR A 183 1.07 -3.22 3.11
CA THR A 183 2.07 -3.01 4.18
C THR A 183 2.66 -1.60 4.09
N LEU A 184 3.09 -1.18 2.91
CA LEU A 184 3.65 0.15 2.71
C LEU A 184 2.65 1.26 3.02
N PHE A 185 1.38 1.09 2.62
CA PHE A 185 0.33 2.05 2.94
C PHE A 185 0.17 2.22 4.45
N TYR A 186 -0.06 1.13 5.20
CA TYR A 186 -0.25 1.24 6.65
C TYR A 186 1.02 1.68 7.38
N PHE A 187 2.19 1.28 6.88
CA PHE A 187 3.48 1.79 7.38
C PHE A 187 3.56 3.31 7.21
N THR A 188 3.15 3.82 6.05
CA THR A 188 3.09 5.26 5.77
C THR A 188 2.08 5.98 6.66
N VAL A 189 0.90 5.40 6.90
CA VAL A 189 -0.12 5.95 7.82
C VAL A 189 0.44 6.06 9.25
N LEU A 190 1.12 5.02 9.74
CA LEU A 190 1.73 5.04 11.07
C LEU A 190 2.83 6.09 11.16
N ARG A 191 3.74 6.13 10.17
CA ARG A 191 4.83 7.11 10.13
C ARG A 191 4.33 8.55 10.05
N SER A 192 3.23 8.80 9.32
CA SER A 192 2.65 10.14 9.19
C SER A 192 1.94 10.59 10.46
N SER A 193 1.33 9.69 11.25
CA SER A 193 0.74 10.05 12.54
C SER A 193 1.77 10.68 13.51
N SER A 194 3.02 10.18 13.53
CA SER A 194 4.11 10.78 14.31
C SER A 194 4.57 12.14 13.78
N ILE A 195 4.54 12.35 12.46
CA ILE A 195 4.93 13.62 11.83
C ILE A 195 3.87 14.70 12.09
N PHE A 196 2.58 14.35 12.03
CA PHE A 196 1.49 15.30 12.34
C PHE A 196 1.44 15.67 13.83
N SER A 197 1.78 14.75 14.75
CA SER A 197 1.97 15.09 16.17
C SER A 197 3.07 16.13 16.40
N PHE A 198 4.13 16.13 15.59
CA PHE A 198 5.20 17.13 15.66
C PHE A 198 4.72 18.53 15.25
N PHE A 199 3.87 18.66 14.22
CA PHE A 199 3.28 19.94 13.85
C PHE A 199 2.18 20.40 14.83
N GLY A 200 1.40 19.47 15.39
CA GLY A 200 0.40 19.77 16.43
C GLY A 200 1.01 20.38 17.68
N ALA A 201 2.19 19.93 18.11
CA ALA A 201 2.92 20.46 19.27
C ALA A 201 3.51 21.88 19.03
N VAL A 202 3.84 22.23 17.78
CA VAL A 202 4.36 23.56 17.41
C VAL A 202 3.23 24.61 17.30
N PHE A 203 2.00 24.19 16.99
CA PHE A 203 0.84 25.08 16.90
C PHE A 203 -0.08 25.07 18.12
N SER A 204 0.11 24.16 19.08
CA SER A 204 -0.60 24.22 20.36
C SER A 204 0.06 25.24 21.28
N ARG A 205 -0.43 26.49 21.25
CA ARG A 205 -0.21 27.45 22.33
C ARG A 205 -0.96 26.92 23.57
N PRO A 206 -0.29 26.53 24.66
CA PRO A 206 -0.97 26.27 25.92
C PRO A 206 -1.66 27.58 26.35
N GLY A 207 -2.94 27.50 26.71
CA GLY A 207 -3.76 28.66 27.04
C GLY A 207 -3.16 29.47 28.19
N LYS A 208 -3.23 30.80 28.08
CA LYS A 208 -3.03 31.70 29.23
C LYS A 208 -4.09 31.36 30.27
N GLU A 209 -3.66 30.95 31.46
CA GLU A 209 -4.53 30.79 32.62
C GLU A 209 -5.36 32.06 32.84
N LYS A 210 -6.67 31.87 33.02
CA LYS A 210 -7.54 32.92 33.55
C LYS A 210 -7.14 33.11 35.01
N ALA A 211 -6.37 34.15 35.31
CA ALA A 211 -6.23 34.66 36.66
C ALA A 211 -7.62 35.02 37.19
N GLY A 212 -8.11 34.25 38.14
CA GLY A 212 -9.45 34.40 38.68
C GLY A 212 -9.61 33.62 39.97
N LYS A 213 -9.17 34.21 41.08
CA LYS A 213 -9.92 34.32 42.35
C LYS A 213 -9.00 34.86 43.44
N GLU A 214 -9.41 35.98 44.04
CA GLU A 214 -9.55 36.04 45.49
C GLU A 214 -10.60 37.10 45.85
N SER A 215 -11.84 36.62 45.95
CA SER A 215 -12.89 37.23 46.75
C SER A 215 -12.60 36.94 48.22
N LYS A 216 -12.20 37.95 48.99
CA LYS A 216 -12.27 37.93 50.45
C LYS A 216 -13.61 38.53 50.88
N GLU A 217 -14.44 37.75 51.57
CA GLU A 217 -15.59 38.25 52.32
C GLU A 217 -15.45 37.85 53.80
N ARG A 218 -15.54 38.88 54.68
CA ARG A 218 -15.86 38.92 56.14
C ARG A 218 -14.96 38.13 57.11
N VAL A 219 -14.59 38.65 58.28
CA VAL A 219 -15.35 39.10 59.48
C VAL A 219 -14.39 40.07 60.23
N GLU A 220 -14.76 41.26 60.71
CA GLU A 220 -15.61 41.60 61.86
C GLU A 220 -15.86 43.12 61.87
#